data_AF-A0A6N7ARC4-F1
#
_entry.id   AF-A0A6N7ARC4-F1
#
_cell.length_a   1.000
_cell.length_b   1.000
_cell.length_c   1.000
_cell.angle_alpha   90.00
_cell.angle_beta   90.00
_cell.angle_gamma   90.00
#
_symmetry.space_group_name_H-M   'P 1'
#
loop_
_entity.id
_entity.type
_entity.pdbx_description
1 polymer ?
#
loop_
_entity_poly.entity_id
_entity_poly.type
_entity_poly.pdbx_seq_one_letter_code
_entity_poly.pdbx_strand_id
1 'polypeptide(L)'
;MGKNKSLFDDDNPPSPTAARAARREAGSKKEGTPLERLKNLEDKIADAIEKVKTLKEEKTALEKTIKQLEARLDAQGREIEKLQTEKTSIKNQVERLLNEVDTLEVV
;
A
#
# COMPACT_ATOMS: atom_id res chain seq x y z
N MET A 1 -73.23 -11.18 -22.91
CA MET A 1 -73.40 -11.60 -21.50
C MET A 1 -72.04 -11.56 -20.83
N GLY A 2 -71.79 -10.54 -20.01
CA GLY A 2 -70.51 -10.32 -19.34
C GLY A 2 -70.29 -11.35 -18.23
N LYS A 3 -69.08 -11.87 -18.12
CA LYS A 3 -68.68 -12.70 -16.98
C LYS A 3 -68.36 -11.75 -15.83
N ASN A 4 -69.21 -11.79 -14.80
CA ASN A 4 -69.04 -11.07 -13.55
C ASN A 4 -67.72 -11.51 -12.92
N LYS A 5 -66.74 -10.61 -12.80
CA LYS A 5 -65.60 -10.80 -11.90
C LYS A 5 -66.11 -10.47 -10.50
N SER A 6 -66.04 -11.45 -9.60
CA SER A 6 -66.41 -11.28 -8.20
C SER A 6 -65.34 -10.43 -7.51
N LEU A 7 -65.75 -9.47 -6.68
CA LEU A 7 -64.88 -8.63 -5.85
C LEU A 7 -64.07 -9.43 -4.81
N PHE A 8 -64.31 -10.75 -4.73
CA PHE A 8 -63.67 -11.68 -3.80
C PHE A 8 -62.65 -12.62 -4.47
N ASP A 9 -62.35 -12.45 -5.76
CA ASP A 9 -61.36 -13.28 -6.47
C ASP A 9 -59.91 -12.78 -6.30
N ASP A 10 -59.67 -11.71 -5.52
CA ASP A 10 -58.36 -11.02 -5.42
C ASP A 10 -57.47 -11.50 -4.24
N ASP A 11 -57.90 -12.50 -3.48
CA ASP A 11 -57.13 -13.06 -2.35
C ASP A 11 -57.05 -14.60 -2.38
N ASN A 12 -56.73 -15.18 -3.54
CA ASN A 12 -56.29 -16.57 -3.57
C ASN A 12 -54.78 -16.62 -3.28
N PRO A 13 -54.32 -17.06 -2.09
CA PRO A 13 -52.90 -17.19 -1.82
C PRO A 13 -52.26 -18.15 -2.83
N PRO A 14 -51.03 -17.86 -3.30
CA PRO A 14 -50.37 -18.69 -4.29
C PRO A 14 -50.33 -20.14 -3.79
N SER A 15 -50.81 -21.05 -4.64
CA SER A 15 -50.81 -22.49 -4.39
C SER A 15 -49.49 -22.94 -3.75
N PRO A 16 -49.52 -23.81 -2.71
CA PRO A 16 -48.31 -24.32 -2.07
C PRO A 16 -47.34 -25.00 -3.06
N THR A 17 -47.80 -25.39 -4.25
CA THR A 17 -46.93 -25.90 -5.32
C THR A 17 -46.08 -24.80 -5.99
N ALA A 18 -46.61 -23.58 -6.17
CA ALA A 18 -45.89 -22.44 -6.72
C ALA A 18 -44.90 -21.84 -5.71
N ALA A 19 -45.30 -21.75 -4.44
CA ALA A 19 -44.42 -21.33 -3.35
C ALA A 19 -43.24 -22.30 -3.15
N ARG A 20 -43.47 -23.60 -3.35
CA ARG A 20 -42.44 -24.65 -3.22
C ARG A 20 -41.47 -24.69 -4.42
N ALA A 21 -41.92 -24.29 -5.61
CA ALA A 21 -41.06 -24.12 -6.79
C ALA A 21 -40.14 -22.89 -6.63
N ALA A 22 -40.68 -21.75 -6.22
CA ALA A 22 -39.90 -20.52 -5.98
C ALA A 22 -38.87 -20.68 -4.85
N ARG A 23 -39.19 -21.46 -3.80
CA ARG A 23 -38.26 -21.75 -2.69
C ARG A 23 -37.12 -22.68 -3.10
N ARG A 24 -37.32 -23.54 -4.10
CA ARG A 24 -36.30 -24.43 -4.66
C ARG A 24 -35.28 -23.67 -5.50
N GLU A 25 -35.69 -22.63 -6.22
CA GLU A 25 -34.78 -21.80 -7.02
C GLU A 25 -34.00 -20.76 -6.20
N ALA A 26 -34.53 -20.35 -5.04
CA ALA A 26 -33.82 -19.45 -4.13
C ALA A 26 -32.69 -20.12 -3.33
N GLY A 27 -32.72 -21.45 -3.16
CA GLY A 27 -31.74 -22.21 -2.39
C GLY A 27 -30.45 -22.58 -3.13
N SER A 28 -30.38 -22.36 -4.45
CA SER A 28 -29.23 -22.76 -5.28
C SER A 28 -28.20 -21.64 -5.50
N LYS A 29 -28.35 -20.49 -4.83
CA LYS A 29 -27.36 -19.42 -4.90
C LYS A 29 -26.23 -19.66 -3.89
N LYS A 30 -25.14 -20.26 -4.39
CA LYS A 30 -23.75 -20.17 -3.89
C LYS A 30 -23.30 -21.10 -2.77
N GLU A 31 -23.84 -22.30 -2.67
CA GLU A 31 -23.13 -23.38 -1.98
C GLU A 31 -22.42 -24.25 -3.02
N GLY A 32 -21.24 -23.80 -3.46
CA GLY A 32 -20.37 -24.67 -4.26
C GLY A 32 -20.16 -25.99 -3.52
N THR A 33 -20.08 -27.09 -4.27
CA THR A 33 -19.88 -28.41 -3.67
C THR A 33 -18.65 -28.39 -2.75
N PRO A 34 -18.56 -29.26 -1.72
CA PRO A 34 -17.38 -29.30 -0.85
C PRO A 34 -16.05 -29.33 -1.62
N LEU A 35 -16.03 -29.96 -2.81
CA LEU A 35 -14.89 -30.01 -3.71
C LEU A 35 -14.57 -28.66 -4.36
N GLU A 36 -15.56 -27.89 -4.81
CA GLU A 36 -15.37 -26.54 -5.35
C GLU A 36 -14.87 -25.56 -4.28
N ARG A 37 -15.34 -25.70 -3.03
CA ARG A 37 -14.84 -24.89 -1.91
C ARG A 37 -13.37 -25.21 -1.62
N LEU A 38 -12.99 -26.48 -1.66
CA LEU A 38 -11.61 -26.91 -1.47
C LEU A 38 -10.71 -26.32 -2.57
N LYS A 39 -11.10 -26.47 -3.84
CA LYS A 39 -10.35 -25.89 -4.96
C LYS A 39 -10.18 -24.37 -4.84
N ASN A 40 -11.25 -23.66 -4.48
CA ASN A 40 -11.18 -22.21 -4.26
C ASN A 40 -10.26 -21.81 -3.10
N LEU A 41 -10.12 -22.66 -2.08
CA LEU A 41 -9.17 -22.43 -0.98
C LEU A 41 -7.73 -22.72 -1.43
N GLU A 42 -7.51 -23.77 -2.21
CA GLU A 42 -6.20 -24.10 -2.79
C GLU A 42 -5.69 -22.95 -3.68
N ASP A 43 -6.55 -22.44 -4.58
CA ASP A 43 -6.21 -21.31 -5.45
C ASP A 43 -5.86 -20.05 -4.62
N LYS A 44 -6.64 -19.74 -3.58
CA LYS A 44 -6.36 -18.60 -2.68
C LYS A 44 -5.07 -18.77 -1.88
N ILE A 45 -4.76 -20.00 -1.48
CA ILE A 45 -3.52 -20.31 -0.77
C ILE A 45 -2.34 -20.12 -1.73
N ALA A 46 -2.44 -20.58 -2.98
CA ALA A 46 -1.42 -20.36 -4.00
C ALA A 46 -1.18 -18.85 -4.24
N ASP A 47 -2.25 -18.07 -4.44
CA ASP A 47 -2.18 -16.62 -4.60
C ASP A 47 -1.51 -15.93 -3.39
N ALA A 48 -1.86 -16.37 -2.17
CA ALA A 48 -1.29 -15.83 -0.95
C ALA A 48 0.22 -16.15 -0.84
N ILE A 49 0.62 -17.36 -1.22
CA ILE A 49 2.03 -17.78 -1.24
C ILE A 49 2.82 -16.94 -2.23
N GLU A 50 2.31 -16.72 -3.45
CA GLU A 50 2.96 -15.87 -4.44
C GLU A 50 3.10 -14.43 -3.95
N LYS A 51 2.03 -13.85 -3.39
CA LYS A 51 2.08 -12.50 -2.80
C LYS A 51 3.12 -12.39 -1.70
N VAL A 52 3.20 -13.38 -0.82
CA VAL A 52 4.22 -13.41 0.25
C VAL A 52 5.64 -13.48 -0.33
N LYS A 53 5.83 -14.22 -1.42
CA LYS A 53 7.13 -14.28 -2.10
C LYS A 53 7.52 -12.93 -2.69
N THR A 54 6.62 -12.29 -3.45
CA THR A 54 6.85 -10.96 -4.01
C THR A 54 7.13 -9.93 -2.91
N LEU A 55 6.33 -9.92 -1.84
CA LEU A 55 6.54 -9.01 -0.71
C LEU A 55 7.88 -9.23 0.00
N LYS A 56 8.38 -10.47 0.08
CA LYS A 56 9.71 -10.75 0.61
C LYS A 56 10.80 -10.18 -0.29
N GLU A 57 10.68 -10.37 -1.60
CA GLU A 57 11.62 -9.82 -2.59
C GLU A 57 11.64 -8.29 -2.53
N GLU A 58 10.48 -7.64 -2.55
CA GLU A 58 10.34 -6.18 -2.39
C GLU A 58 10.93 -5.68 -1.08
N LYS A 59 10.64 -6.36 0.04
CA LYS A 59 11.22 -6.03 1.35
C LYS A 59 12.75 -6.03 1.29
N THR A 60 13.35 -7.08 0.74
CA THR A 60 14.82 -7.17 0.64
C THR A 60 15.42 -6.09 -0.27
N ALA A 61 14.73 -5.73 -1.36
CA ALA A 61 15.16 -4.64 -2.24
C ALA A 61 15.08 -3.27 -1.54
N LEU A 62 14.02 -3.03 -0.77
CA LEU A 62 13.86 -1.82 0.03
C LEU A 62 14.92 -1.73 1.13
N GLU A 63 15.19 -2.82 1.86
CA GLU A 63 16.25 -2.87 2.88
C GLU A 63 17.64 -2.55 2.28
N LYS A 64 17.93 -3.04 1.07
CA LYS A 64 19.16 -2.69 0.36
C LYS A 64 19.21 -1.20 0.01
N THR A 65 18.10 -0.64 -0.45
CA THR A 65 17.99 0.78 -0.80
C THR A 65 18.18 1.66 0.42
N ILE A 66 17.58 1.30 1.56
CA ILE A 66 17.74 2.01 2.83
C ILE A 66 19.23 2.06 3.21
N LYS A 67 19.93 0.91 3.22
CA LYS A 67 21.37 0.87 3.54
C LYS A 67 22.23 1.74 2.62
N GLN A 68 21.89 1.79 1.32
CA GLN A 68 22.59 2.64 0.36
C GLN A 68 22.35 4.13 0.64
N LEU A 69 21.13 4.51 0.98
CA LEU A 69 20.77 5.89 1.32
C LEU A 69 21.43 6.32 2.63
N GLU A 70 21.45 5.45 3.65
CA GLU A 70 22.14 5.69 4.92
C GLU A 70 23.64 5.93 4.68
N ALA A 71 24.31 5.05 3.91
CA ALA A 71 25.73 5.22 3.58
C ALA A 71 26.01 6.53 2.83
N ARG A 72 25.11 6.94 1.93
CA ARG A 72 25.22 8.22 1.21
C ARG A 72 25.03 9.41 2.15
N LEU A 73 24.07 9.33 3.07
CA LEU A 73 23.81 10.37 4.06
C LEU A 73 25.03 10.56 4.97
N ASP A 74 25.64 9.48 5.43
CA ASP A 74 26.87 9.52 6.25
C ASP A 74 28.04 10.15 5.49
N ALA A 75 28.21 9.80 4.21
CA ALA A 75 29.25 10.37 3.37
C ALA A 75 29.06 11.88 3.19
N GLN A 76 27.83 12.32 2.89
CA GLN A 76 27.49 13.74 2.78
C GLN A 76 27.66 14.48 4.11
N GLY A 77 27.32 13.86 5.23
CA GLY A 77 27.53 14.43 6.57
C GLY A 77 29.02 14.73 6.83
N ARG A 78 29.90 13.76 6.55
CA ARG A 78 31.36 13.96 6.66
C ARG A 78 31.89 15.03 5.72
N GLU A 79 31.36 15.13 4.52
CA GLU A 79 31.74 16.17 3.56
C GLU A 79 31.32 17.56 4.04
N ILE A 80 30.13 17.70 4.61
CA ILE A 80 29.67 18.96 5.23
C ILE A 80 30.58 19.36 6.38
N GLU A 81 30.92 18.45 7.29
CA GLU A 81 31.84 18.73 8.40
C GLU A 81 33.20 19.17 7.89
N LYS A 82 33.75 18.48 6.89
CA LYS A 82 35.00 18.87 6.23
C LYS A 82 34.91 20.29 5.67
N LEU A 83 33.89 20.60 4.88
CA LEU A 83 33.71 21.94 4.30
C LEU A 83 33.54 23.02 5.38
N GLN A 84 32.88 22.72 6.50
CA GLN A 84 32.76 23.65 7.63
C GLN A 84 34.09 23.95 8.30
N THR A 85 34.94 22.93 8.48
CA THR A 85 36.29 23.12 9.03
C THR A 85 37.17 23.93 8.09
N GLU A 86 37.15 23.64 6.79
CA GLU A 86 37.87 24.40 5.77
C GLU A 86 37.40 25.85 5.71
N LYS A 87 36.07 26.09 5.70
CA LYS A 87 35.49 27.44 5.75
C LYS A 87 35.99 28.24 6.96
N THR A 88 36.01 27.61 8.13
CA THR A 88 36.47 28.27 9.37
C THR A 88 37.97 28.58 9.29
N SER A 89 38.77 27.65 8.77
CA SER A 89 40.21 27.87 8.56
C SER A 89 40.48 29.04 7.62
N ILE A 90 39.79 29.08 6.47
CA ILE A 90 39.91 30.18 5.50
C ILE A 90 39.48 31.50 6.12
N LYS A 91 38.35 31.53 6.83
CA LYS A 91 37.89 32.74 7.53
C LYS A 91 38.97 33.28 8.48
N ASN A 92 39.56 32.41 9.30
CA ASN A 92 40.61 32.81 10.23
C ASN A 92 41.88 33.31 9.50
N GLN A 93 42.22 32.72 8.35
CA GLN A 93 43.34 33.19 7.53
C GLN A 93 43.06 34.59 6.95
N VAL A 94 41.84 34.82 6.44
CA VAL A 94 41.43 36.13 5.93
C VAL A 94 41.46 37.20 7.03
N GLU A 95 40.93 36.90 8.22
CA GLU A 95 40.96 37.84 9.34
C GLU A 95 42.39 38.21 9.77
N ARG A 96 43.31 37.24 9.76
CA ARG A 96 44.73 37.51 10.04
C ARG A 96 45.36 38.41 8.99
N LEU A 97 45.14 38.12 7.70
CA LEU A 97 45.67 38.92 6.61
C LEU A 97 45.12 40.35 6.63
N LEU A 98 43.83 40.53 6.95
CA LEU A 98 43.23 41.87 7.10
C LEU A 98 43.90 42.65 8.23
N ASN A 99 44.10 42.02 9.40
CA ASN A 99 44.81 42.66 10.50
C ASN A 99 46.25 43.01 10.12
N GLU A 100 46.96 42.14 9.39
CA GLU A 100 48.31 42.43 8.90
C GLU A 100 48.32 43.65 7.96
N VAL A 101 47.36 43.74 7.04
CA VAL A 101 47.20 44.91 6.15
C VAL A 101 46.91 46.17 6.95
N ASP A 102 45.97 46.14 7.88
CA ASP A 102 45.63 47.29 8.72
C ASP A 102 46.85 47.78 9.52
N THR A 103 47.69 46.86 10.02
CA THR A 103 48.92 47.25 10.72
C THR A 103 49.97 47.87 9.80
N LEU A 104 50.02 47.48 8.53
CA LEU A 104 50.96 48.02 7.54
C LEU A 104 50.49 49.38 6.99
N GLU A 105 49.18 49.64 6.92
CA GLU A 105 48.63 50.93 6.46
C GLU A 105 48.71 52.04 7.52
N VAL A 106 48.88 51.69 8.81
CA VAL A 106 48.97 52.63 9.93
C VAL A 106 50.42 53.07 10.23
N VAL A 107 51.42 52.43 9.63
CA VAL A 107 52.86 52.78 9.71
C VAL A 107 53.27 53.64 8.52
#